data_AF-A0A8T0FLX1-F1
#
_entry.id   AF-A0A8T0FLX1-F1
#
_cell.length_a   1.000
_cell.length_b   1.000
_cell.length_c   1.000
_cell.angle_alpha   90.00
_cell.angle_beta   90.00
_cell.angle_gamma   90.00
#
_symmetry.space_group_name_H-M   'P 1'
#
loop_
_entity.id
_entity.type
_entity.pdbx_description
1 polymer ?
#
loop_
_entity_poly.entity_id
_entity_poly.type
_entity_poly.pdbx_seq_one_letter_code
_entity_poly.pdbx_strand_id
1 'polypeptide(L)'
;MKAPSAKDKHKTVLVIDDQHTDWSKYFRGKRIHGDWDIRMEQAEFKDINLSVNGDAGAVVSMVVNRNGTKVVRSFRPDFLLIRQHVRDAGHEDYRNLLLGFKYGGVPSVNSLHSLYNFQDKPWVFSQLLHMQRRLGKENFPLIEQSYFPNHKEMLKKMGLGKVPGRRDGSGREKKNGLIK
;
A
#
# COMPACT_ATOMS: atom_id res chain seq x y z
N MET A 1 -30.45 17.48 26.49
CA MET A 1 -29.34 17.00 25.63
C MET A 1 -29.11 18.05 24.54
N LYS A 2 -27.88 18.55 24.38
CA LYS A 2 -27.57 19.61 23.42
C LYS A 2 -27.48 18.99 22.03
N ALA A 3 -28.24 19.49 21.05
CA ALA A 3 -28.11 19.04 19.66
C ALA A 3 -26.66 19.27 19.18
N PRO A 4 -26.04 18.30 18.50
CA PRO A 4 -24.67 18.46 17.99
C PRO A 4 -24.63 19.69 17.09
N SER A 5 -23.70 20.60 17.36
CA SER A 5 -23.56 21.80 16.55
C SER A 5 -23.07 21.41 15.15
N ALA A 6 -23.41 22.19 14.11
CA ALA A 6 -22.91 21.93 12.75
C ALA A 6 -21.36 21.85 12.67
N LYS A 7 -20.64 22.34 13.68
CA LYS A 7 -19.18 22.24 13.81
C LYS A 7 -18.65 20.85 14.21
N ASP A 8 -19.51 19.89 14.57
CA ASP A 8 -19.09 18.53 14.97
C ASP A 8 -19.13 17.50 13.83
N LYS A 9 -19.76 17.83 12.70
CA LYS A 9 -19.85 16.94 11.54
C LYS A 9 -18.54 16.94 10.75
N HIS A 10 -17.73 15.92 10.98
CA HIS A 10 -16.50 15.71 10.22
C HIS A 10 -16.35 14.27 9.75
N LYS A 11 -15.52 14.09 8.73
CA LYS A 11 -15.01 12.81 8.28
C LYS A 11 -13.51 12.77 8.44
N THR A 12 -13.01 11.73 9.11
CA THR A 12 -11.58 11.55 9.36
C THR A 12 -10.95 10.77 8.21
N VAL A 13 -10.05 11.41 7.48
CA VAL A 13 -9.24 10.79 6.45
C VAL A 13 -7.87 10.52 7.05
N LEU A 14 -7.47 9.25 7.10
CA LEU A 14 -6.12 8.86 7.46
C LEU A 14 -5.28 8.69 6.20
N VAL A 15 -4.24 9.50 6.09
CA VAL A 15 -3.22 9.37 5.05
C VAL A 15 -2.06 8.54 5.58
N ILE A 16 -1.77 7.44 4.89
CA ILE A 16 -0.59 6.61 5.16
C ILE A 16 0.53 7.05 4.22
N ASP A 17 1.39 7.93 4.70
CA ASP A 17 2.49 8.54 3.95
C ASP A 17 3.56 9.09 4.92
N ASP A 18 4.73 9.41 4.37
CA ASP A 18 5.77 10.12 5.11
C ASP A 18 5.38 11.58 5.44
N GLN A 19 6.23 12.28 6.20
CA GLN A 19 5.98 13.67 6.60
C GLN A 19 6.50 14.72 5.59
N HIS A 20 7.07 14.30 4.45
CA HIS A 20 7.57 15.25 3.44
C HIS A 20 6.42 15.97 2.73
N THR A 21 5.26 15.31 2.59
CA THR A 21 4.06 15.90 2.00
C THR A 21 3.05 16.26 3.08
N ASP A 22 2.77 17.55 3.26
CA ASP A 22 1.71 18.00 4.19
C ASP A 22 0.33 17.95 3.49
N TRP A 23 -0.35 16.80 3.62
CA TRP A 23 -1.66 16.58 3.01
C TRP A 23 -2.74 17.50 3.56
N SER A 24 -2.59 18.00 4.80
CA SER A 24 -3.56 18.91 5.40
C SER A 24 -3.70 20.23 4.63
N LYS A 25 -2.62 20.68 3.97
CA LYS A 25 -2.65 21.87 3.11
C LYS A 25 -3.55 21.70 1.90
N TYR A 26 -3.52 20.53 1.25
CA TYR A 26 -4.28 20.25 0.04
C TYR A 26 -5.78 20.08 0.31
N PHE A 27 -6.14 19.60 1.50
CA PHE A 27 -7.53 19.41 1.92
C PHE A 27 -8.10 20.57 2.74
N ARG A 28 -7.31 21.63 3.00
CA ARG A 28 -7.75 22.80 3.76
C ARG A 28 -8.96 23.46 3.09
N GLY A 29 -10.01 23.67 3.88
CA GLY A 29 -11.25 24.31 3.42
C GLY A 29 -12.10 23.45 2.49
N LYS A 30 -11.67 22.22 2.16
CA LYS A 30 -12.50 21.27 1.42
C LYS A 30 -13.55 20.67 2.35
N ARG A 31 -14.77 20.50 1.84
CA ARG A 31 -15.92 19.93 2.55
C ARG A 31 -16.55 18.83 1.73
N ILE A 32 -17.08 17.80 2.37
CA ILE A 32 -17.88 16.75 1.73
C ILE A 32 -19.34 17.20 1.75
N HIS A 33 -19.99 17.21 0.58
CA HIS A 33 -21.36 17.70 0.39
C HIS A 33 -21.64 19.14 0.90
N GLY A 34 -20.59 19.92 1.12
CA GLY A 34 -20.67 21.31 1.57
C GLY A 34 -20.82 21.49 3.08
N ASP A 35 -21.18 20.45 3.84
CA ASP A 35 -21.49 20.54 5.27
C ASP A 35 -20.57 19.70 6.17
N TRP A 36 -19.89 18.67 5.66
CA TRP A 36 -18.95 17.86 6.43
C TRP A 36 -17.52 18.38 6.31
N ASP A 37 -16.90 18.70 7.44
CA ASP A 37 -15.49 19.04 7.51
C ASP A 37 -14.60 17.80 7.29
N ILE A 38 -13.43 17.99 6.69
CA ILE A 38 -12.45 16.92 6.50
C ILE A 38 -11.38 17.05 7.59
N ARG A 39 -11.32 16.06 8.48
CA ARG A 39 -10.25 15.94 9.47
C ARG A 39 -9.14 15.07 8.90
N MET A 40 -7.97 15.67 8.69
CA MET A 40 -6.80 14.96 8.21
C MET A 40 -5.99 14.41 9.39
N GLU A 41 -5.72 13.11 9.39
CA GLU A 41 -4.71 12.47 10.22
C GLU A 41 -3.66 11.86 9.28
N GLN A 42 -2.38 11.91 9.64
CA GLN A 42 -1.29 11.45 8.77
C GLN A 42 -0.21 10.74 9.59
N ALA A 43 0.17 9.54 9.17
CA ALA A 43 1.19 8.73 9.82
C ALA A 43 1.78 7.71 8.82
N GLU A 44 3.00 7.26 9.06
CA GLU A 44 3.55 6.10 8.36
C GLU A 44 2.98 4.80 8.95
N PHE A 45 3.03 3.70 8.19
CA PHE A 45 2.61 2.38 8.67
C PHE A 45 3.33 1.96 9.96
N LYS A 46 4.63 2.26 10.09
CA LYS A 46 5.43 1.92 11.28
C LYS A 46 4.97 2.63 12.57
N ASP A 47 4.27 3.75 12.45
CA ASP A 47 3.90 4.63 13.56
C ASP A 47 2.46 4.40 14.06
N ILE A 48 1.76 3.44 13.47
CA ILE A 48 0.37 3.11 13.82
C ILE A 48 0.21 1.67 14.29
N ASN A 49 -0.79 1.47 15.12
CA ASN A 49 -1.34 0.17 15.46
C ASN A 49 -2.85 0.19 15.21
N LEU A 50 -3.44 -0.98 14.99
CA LEU A 50 -4.82 -1.14 14.59
C LEU A 50 -5.50 -2.19 15.45
N SER A 51 -6.62 -1.82 16.07
CA SER A 51 -7.55 -2.78 16.66
C SER A 51 -8.88 -2.72 15.93
N VAL A 52 -9.53 -3.87 15.77
CA VAL A 52 -10.81 -3.95 15.07
C VAL A 52 -11.79 -4.75 15.91
N ASN A 53 -12.98 -4.20 16.08
CA ASN A 53 -14.08 -4.82 16.83
C ASN A 53 -15.36 -4.69 16.00
N GLY A 54 -16.25 -5.70 16.07
CA GLY A 54 -17.48 -5.74 15.28
C GLY A 54 -18.43 -4.55 15.50
N ASP A 55 -18.46 -3.99 16.72
CA ASP A 55 -19.33 -2.86 17.09
C ASP A 55 -18.65 -1.51 16.82
N ALA A 56 -17.34 -1.44 17.06
CA ALA A 56 -16.58 -0.19 17.01
C ALA A 56 -15.84 0.06 15.68
N GLY A 57 -15.80 -0.92 14.78
CA GLY A 57 -15.01 -0.87 13.55
C GLY A 57 -13.50 -0.82 13.81
N ALA A 58 -12.77 -0.27 12.84
CA ALA A 58 -11.32 -0.06 12.93
C ALA A 58 -10.99 1.16 13.83
N VAL A 59 -10.16 0.94 14.84
CA VAL A 59 -9.58 1.98 15.69
C VAL A 59 -8.06 2.01 15.46
N VAL A 60 -7.57 3.15 15.00
CA VAL A 60 -6.15 3.41 14.79
C VAL A 60 -5.60 4.09 16.02
N SER A 61 -4.49 3.57 16.54
CA SER A 61 -3.68 4.21 17.58
C SER A 61 -2.36 4.66 16.98
N MET A 62 -2.01 5.93 17.12
CA MET A 62 -0.75 6.49 16.62
C MET A 62 0.04 7.14 17.74
N VAL A 63 1.37 7.04 17.68
CA VAL A 63 2.26 7.73 18.61
C VAL A 63 2.58 9.11 18.04
N VAL A 64 2.30 10.16 18.80
CA VAL A 64 2.63 11.55 18.43
C VAL A 64 3.59 12.13 19.45
N ASN A 65 4.63 12.82 18.97
CA ASN A 65 5.52 13.59 19.83
C ASN A 65 4.93 14.99 20.03
N ARG A 66 4.61 15.35 21.27
CA ARG A 66 4.15 16.68 21.64
C ARG A 66 5.11 17.26 22.67
N ASN A 67 5.91 18.25 22.26
CA ASN A 67 6.88 18.93 23.12
C ASN A 67 7.86 17.97 23.84
N GLY A 68 8.30 16.90 23.15
CA GLY A 68 9.22 15.90 23.72
C GLY A 68 8.53 14.73 24.43
N THR A 69 7.22 14.80 24.69
CA THR A 69 6.45 13.70 25.27
C THR A 69 5.77 12.87 24.18
N LYS A 70 6.01 11.56 24.18
CA LYS A 70 5.27 10.61 23.33
C LYS A 70 3.89 10.37 23.93
N VAL A 71 2.85 10.74 23.18
CA VAL A 71 1.45 10.53 23.56
C VAL A 71 0.80 9.62 22.52
N VAL A 72 0.08 8.60 22.97
CA VAL A 72 -0.75 7.79 22.09
C VAL A 72 -2.10 8.46 21.93
N ARG A 73 -2.53 8.67 20.69
CA ARG A 73 -3.90 9.10 20.36
C ARG A 73 -4.58 8.02 19.54
N SER A 74 -5.87 7.83 19.77
CA SER A 74 -6.67 6.87 19.01
C SER A 74 -7.84 7.56 18.33
N PHE A 75 -8.18 7.11 17.12
CA PHE A 75 -9.29 7.62 16.33
C PHE A 75 -9.84 6.54 15.40
N ARG A 76 -11.03 6.77 14.86
CA ARG A 76 -11.65 5.91 13.84
C ARG A 76 -11.55 6.60 12.48
N PRO A 77 -10.81 6.07 11.51
CA PRO A 77 -10.80 6.64 10.17
C PRO A 77 -12.12 6.32 9.45
N ASP A 78 -12.69 7.33 8.78
CA ASP A 78 -13.80 7.15 7.84
C ASP A 78 -13.29 6.76 6.44
N PHE A 79 -12.04 7.09 6.11
CA PHE A 79 -11.43 6.83 4.81
C PHE A 79 -9.90 6.75 4.90
N LEU A 80 -9.29 6.00 3.98
CA LEU A 80 -7.83 5.85 3.88
C LEU A 80 -7.29 6.36 2.54
N LEU A 81 -6.20 7.14 2.59
CA LEU A 81 -5.36 7.43 1.43
C LEU A 81 -3.99 6.78 1.65
N ILE A 82 -3.68 5.72 0.90
CA ILE A 82 -2.43 4.97 1.09
C ILE A 82 -1.43 5.35 0.00
N ARG A 83 -0.32 5.97 0.41
CA ARG A 83 0.76 6.46 -0.46
C ARG A 83 2.10 5.77 -0.19
N GLN A 84 2.25 5.16 0.97
CA GLN A 84 3.41 4.35 1.32
C GLN A 84 3.33 2.93 0.73
N HIS A 85 4.49 2.35 0.41
CA HIS A 85 4.58 0.93 0.07
C HIS A 85 4.21 0.06 1.28
N VAL A 86 3.36 -0.94 1.06
CA VAL A 86 2.88 -1.86 2.10
C VAL A 86 3.95 -2.88 2.50
N ARG A 87 4.90 -3.15 1.58
CA ARG A 87 6.07 -3.99 1.82
C ARG A 87 7.28 -3.32 1.21
N ASP A 88 8.38 -3.30 1.95
CA ASP A 88 9.68 -2.88 1.42
C ASP A 88 10.69 -4.04 1.46
N ALA A 89 11.80 -3.90 0.75
CA ALA A 89 12.88 -4.89 0.69
C ALA A 89 13.58 -5.12 2.05
N GLY A 90 13.36 -4.22 3.01
CA GLY A 90 14.03 -4.17 4.32
C GLY A 90 13.32 -4.90 5.48
N HIS A 91 12.49 -5.92 5.19
CA HIS A 91 11.74 -6.74 6.17
C HIS A 91 10.43 -6.15 6.74
N GLU A 92 10.07 -4.91 6.40
CA GLU A 92 8.80 -4.35 6.83
C GLU A 92 7.64 -4.86 5.95
N ASP A 93 6.65 -5.49 6.59
CA ASP A 93 5.46 -6.08 5.97
C ASP A 93 4.22 -5.63 6.74
N TYR A 94 3.43 -4.74 6.13
CA TYR A 94 2.24 -4.14 6.72
C TYR A 94 0.93 -4.73 6.16
N ARG A 95 0.98 -5.90 5.53
CA ARG A 95 -0.23 -6.57 4.99
C ARG A 95 -1.26 -6.85 6.08
N ASN A 96 -0.83 -7.10 7.31
CA ASN A 96 -1.70 -7.25 8.48
C ASN A 96 -2.54 -5.98 8.77
N LEU A 97 -1.97 -4.79 8.58
CA LEU A 97 -2.71 -3.53 8.72
C LEU A 97 -3.76 -3.38 7.61
N LEU A 98 -3.43 -3.73 6.36
CA LEU A 98 -4.42 -3.76 5.28
C LEU A 98 -5.58 -4.73 5.57
N LEU A 99 -5.27 -5.92 6.09
CA LEU A 99 -6.26 -6.91 6.49
C LEU A 99 -7.17 -6.35 7.59
N GLY A 100 -6.60 -5.72 8.62
CA GLY A 100 -7.37 -5.08 9.68
C GLY A 100 -8.28 -3.97 9.16
N PHE A 101 -7.79 -3.08 8.29
CA PHE A 101 -8.62 -2.03 7.69
C PHE A 101 -9.76 -2.60 6.85
N LYS A 102 -9.49 -3.69 6.11
CA LYS A 102 -10.50 -4.37 5.31
C LYS A 102 -11.54 -5.05 6.19
N TYR A 103 -11.10 -5.70 7.27
CA TYR A 103 -11.97 -6.33 8.26
C TYR A 103 -12.85 -5.29 8.97
N GLY A 104 -12.31 -4.11 9.27
CA GLY A 104 -13.04 -2.99 9.86
C GLY A 104 -13.89 -2.18 8.87
N GLY A 105 -13.95 -2.60 7.61
CA GLY A 105 -14.81 -1.97 6.60
C GLY A 105 -14.38 -0.58 6.15
N VAL A 106 -13.12 -0.18 6.35
CA VAL A 106 -12.67 1.18 6.03
C VAL A 106 -12.43 1.32 4.52
N PRO A 107 -13.10 2.26 3.82
CA PRO A 107 -12.86 2.51 2.40
C PRO A 107 -11.49 3.16 2.16
N SER A 108 -10.91 2.96 0.98
CA SER A 108 -9.56 3.42 0.66
C SER A 108 -9.31 3.74 -0.81
N VAL A 109 -8.37 4.65 -1.06
CA VAL A 109 -7.70 4.86 -2.35
C VAL A 109 -6.20 4.53 -2.23
N ASN A 110 -5.65 3.66 -3.08
CA ASN A 110 -6.36 2.68 -3.92
C ASN A 110 -7.16 1.70 -3.05
N SER A 111 -8.05 0.88 -3.64
CA SER A 111 -8.83 -0.07 -2.84
C SER A 111 -7.91 -1.02 -2.06
N LEU A 112 -8.27 -1.35 -0.81
CA LEU A 112 -7.51 -2.31 0.01
C LEU A 112 -7.31 -3.65 -0.69
N HIS A 113 -8.29 -4.07 -1.51
CA HIS A 113 -8.18 -5.26 -2.34
C HIS A 113 -7.08 -5.14 -3.39
N SER A 114 -7.03 -4.03 -4.14
CA SER A 114 -5.98 -3.81 -5.13
C SER A 114 -4.60 -3.70 -4.47
N LEU A 115 -4.50 -3.02 -3.33
CA LEU A 115 -3.25 -2.89 -2.57
C LEU A 115 -2.77 -4.26 -2.09
N TYR A 116 -3.64 -5.10 -1.54
CA TYR A 116 -3.29 -6.46 -1.14
C TYR A 116 -2.80 -7.32 -2.30
N ASN A 117 -3.43 -7.22 -3.48
CA ASN A 117 -3.01 -7.95 -4.68
C ASN A 117 -1.73 -7.37 -5.32
N PHE A 118 -1.40 -6.10 -5.08
CA PHE A 118 -0.22 -5.44 -5.66
C PHE A 118 1.11 -5.82 -5.00
N GLN A 119 1.08 -6.65 -3.95
CA GLN A 119 2.29 -6.97 -3.18
C GLN A 119 3.29 -7.81 -3.99
N ASP A 120 2.82 -8.62 -4.93
CA ASP A 120 3.68 -9.49 -5.74
C ASP A 120 3.71 -9.03 -7.20
N LYS A 121 4.87 -8.52 -7.63
CA LYS A 121 5.07 -8.02 -9.00
C LYS A 121 4.72 -9.06 -10.08
N PRO A 122 5.07 -10.36 -9.96
CA PRO A 122 4.65 -11.36 -10.94
C PRO A 122 3.13 -11.54 -11.01
N TRP A 123 2.42 -11.41 -9.88
CA TRP A 123 0.97 -11.47 -9.85
C TRP A 123 0.35 -10.31 -10.64
N VAL A 124 0.83 -9.08 -10.40
CA VAL A 124 0.38 -7.90 -11.16
C VAL A 124 0.73 -8.04 -12.64
N PHE A 125 1.94 -8.51 -12.96
CA PHE A 125 2.37 -8.72 -14.35
C PHE A 125 1.50 -9.73 -15.08
N SER A 126 0.95 -10.74 -14.39
CA SER A 126 -0.01 -11.68 -14.98
C SER A 126 -1.27 -10.99 -15.49
N GLN A 127 -1.74 -9.91 -14.84
CA GLN A 127 -2.88 -9.11 -15.31
C GLN A 127 -2.54 -8.35 -16.59
N LEU A 128 -1.31 -7.84 -16.70
CA LEU A 128 -0.80 -7.21 -17.93
C LEU A 128 -0.72 -8.23 -19.08
N LEU A 129 -0.29 -9.46 -18.81
CA LEU A 129 -0.28 -10.55 -19.80
C LEU A 129 -1.70 -10.89 -20.29
N HIS A 130 -2.69 -10.91 -19.39
CA HIS A 130 -4.10 -11.12 -19.79
C HIS A 130 -4.59 -9.98 -20.70
N MET A 131 -4.25 -8.73 -20.40
CA MET A 131 -4.59 -7.60 -21.28
C MET A 131 -3.90 -7.73 -22.65
N GLN A 132 -2.61 -8.09 -22.70
CA GLN A 132 -1.91 -8.30 -23.97
C GLN A 132 -2.57 -9.40 -24.82
N ARG A 133 -2.97 -10.52 -24.22
CA ARG A 133 -3.65 -11.61 -24.94
C ARG A 133 -4.98 -11.16 -25.55
N ARG A 134 -5.71 -10.28 -24.85
CA ARG A 134 -6.99 -9.75 -25.32
C ARG A 134 -6.84 -8.67 -26.39
N LEU A 135 -5.85 -7.80 -26.26
CA LEU A 135 -5.68 -6.62 -27.12
C LEU A 135 -4.72 -6.86 -28.30
N GLY A 136 -3.89 -7.90 -28.24
CA GLY A 136 -2.81 -8.16 -29.19
C GLY A 136 -1.53 -7.39 -28.85
N LYS A 137 -0.38 -7.91 -29.32
CA LYS A 137 0.95 -7.33 -29.06
C LYS A 137 1.11 -5.92 -29.65
N GLU A 138 0.44 -5.64 -30.78
CA GLU A 138 0.50 -4.33 -31.43
C GLU A 138 -0.17 -3.23 -30.61
N ASN A 139 -1.36 -3.51 -30.04
CA ASN A 139 -2.10 -2.53 -29.24
C ASN A 139 -1.63 -2.47 -27.78
N PHE A 140 -1.03 -3.54 -27.28
CA PHE A 140 -0.50 -3.61 -25.92
C PHE A 140 0.90 -4.26 -25.91
N PRO A 141 1.96 -3.49 -26.24
CA PRO A 141 3.32 -4.01 -26.38
C PRO A 141 4.00 -4.21 -25.01
N LEU A 142 3.57 -5.26 -24.29
CA LEU A 142 4.20 -5.70 -23.05
C LEU A 142 5.54 -6.38 -23.32
N ILE A 143 6.57 -5.99 -22.56
CA ILE A 143 7.89 -6.60 -22.59
C ILE A 143 7.82 -8.11 -22.33
N GLU A 144 8.58 -8.90 -23.08
CA GLU A 144 8.66 -10.35 -22.85
C GLU A 144 9.42 -10.63 -21.54
N GLN A 145 8.76 -11.35 -20.63
CA GLN A 145 9.35 -11.80 -19.36
C GLN A 145 9.04 -13.27 -19.13
N SER A 146 9.97 -13.95 -18.46
CA SER A 146 9.79 -15.33 -17.99
C SER A 146 9.68 -15.33 -16.48
N TYR A 147 8.62 -15.92 -15.95
CA TYR A 147 8.48 -16.19 -14.52
C TYR A 147 9.00 -17.59 -14.20
N PHE A 148 9.80 -17.70 -13.13
CA PHE A 148 10.26 -18.97 -12.60
C PHE A 148 9.82 -19.08 -11.14
N PRO A 149 9.01 -20.07 -10.76
CA PRO A 149 8.57 -20.23 -9.37
C PRO A 149 9.72 -20.45 -8.39
N ASN A 150 10.85 -20.96 -8.89
CA ASN A 150 12.06 -21.20 -8.11
C ASN A 150 13.30 -21.25 -9.02
N HIS A 151 14.48 -21.24 -8.40
CA HIS A 151 15.77 -21.25 -9.10
C HIS A 151 16.04 -22.52 -9.92
N LYS A 152 15.42 -23.67 -9.58
CA LYS A 152 15.66 -24.94 -10.31
C LYS A 152 15.14 -24.85 -11.74
N GLU A 153 13.99 -24.19 -11.93
CA GLU A 153 13.41 -23.97 -13.26
C GLU A 153 14.25 -23.00 -14.11
N MET A 154 14.94 -22.04 -13.47
CA MET A 154 15.88 -21.16 -14.18
C MET A 154 17.07 -21.95 -14.74
N LEU A 155 17.66 -22.83 -13.94
CA LEU A 155 18.80 -23.64 -14.35
C LEU A 155 18.47 -24.57 -15.51
N LYS A 156 17.30 -25.24 -15.46
CA LYS A 156 16.81 -26.07 -16.56
C LYS A 156 16.69 -25.27 -17.86
N LYS A 157 16.11 -24.07 -17.82
CA LYS A 157 15.97 -23.22 -19.01
C LYS A 157 17.32 -22.73 -19.54
N MET A 158 18.29 -22.48 -18.66
CA MET A 158 19.62 -21.98 -19.04
C MET A 158 20.62 -23.09 -19.40
N GLY A 159 20.24 -24.37 -19.28
CA GLY A 159 21.15 -25.50 -19.52
C GLY A 159 22.32 -25.57 -18.53
N LEU A 160 22.22 -24.88 -17.38
CA LEU A 160 23.29 -24.78 -16.39
C LEU A 160 23.06 -25.81 -15.28
N GLY A 161 23.89 -26.86 -15.24
CA GLY A 161 23.73 -27.99 -14.31
C GLY A 161 23.99 -27.70 -12.82
N LYS A 162 24.41 -26.49 -12.40
CA LYS A 162 24.68 -26.13 -10.99
C LYS A 162 24.45 -24.64 -10.70
N VAL A 163 23.95 -24.32 -9.49
CA VAL A 163 23.77 -22.94 -8.98
C VAL A 163 25.13 -22.37 -8.54
N PRO A 164 25.61 -21.23 -9.06
CA PRO A 164 26.72 -20.51 -8.47
C PRO A 164 26.32 -19.91 -7.12
N GLY A 165 27.17 -20.03 -6.10
CA GLY A 165 26.91 -19.57 -4.74
C GLY A 165 26.48 -18.09 -4.67
N ARG A 166 25.63 -17.80 -3.67
CA ARG A 166 25.03 -16.46 -3.44
C ARG A 166 26.12 -15.38 -3.45
N ARG A 167 26.00 -14.42 -4.36
CA ARG A 167 26.54 -13.08 -4.20
C ARG A 167 25.37 -12.13 -3.93
N ASP A 168 25.52 -11.40 -2.84
CA ASP A 168 24.74 -10.26 -2.41
C ASP A 168 24.77 -9.16 -3.48
N GLY A 169 23.58 -8.70 -3.89
CA GLY A 169 23.46 -7.61 -4.86
C GLY A 169 22.10 -7.54 -5.51
N SER A 170 21.46 -6.38 -5.40
CA SER A 170 20.16 -5.98 -5.97
C SER A 170 19.81 -6.69 -7.29
N GLY A 171 18.75 -7.51 -7.26
CA GLY A 171 18.36 -8.47 -8.31
C GLY A 171 17.88 -7.88 -9.64
N ARG A 172 18.72 -7.13 -10.34
CA ARG A 172 18.62 -6.87 -11.78
C ARG A 172 19.99 -7.07 -12.42
N GLU A 173 20.24 -8.26 -12.94
CA GLU A 173 21.35 -8.49 -13.86
C GLU A 173 20.92 -8.09 -15.27
N LYS A 174 21.68 -7.17 -15.90
CA LYS A 174 21.58 -6.93 -17.34
C LYS A 174 22.22 -8.11 -18.06
N LYS A 175 21.45 -8.85 -18.87
CA LYS A 175 22.02 -9.77 -19.86
C LYS A 175 22.67 -8.95 -20.98
N ASN A 176 23.96 -8.69 -20.88
CA ASN A 176 24.75 -8.25 -22.03
C ASN A 176 25.08 -9.47 -22.90
N GLY A 177 24.61 -9.42 -24.16
CA GLY A 177 25.26 -10.02 -25.32
C GLY A 177 25.45 -11.53 -25.33
N LEU A 178 24.49 -12.25 -25.94
CA LEU A 178 24.81 -13.45 -26.72
C LEU A 178 24.28 -13.22 -28.14
N ILE A 179 25.08 -12.51 -28.95
CA ILE A 179 25.01 -12.62 -30.40
C ILE A 179 26.01 -13.71 -30.77
N LYS A 180 25.57 -14.65 -31.62
CA LYS A 180 26.39 -15.75 -32.15
C LYS A 180 27.69 -15.26 -32.77
#